data_AF-A0AAI8WEZ7-F1
#
_entry.id   AF-A0AAI8WEZ7-F1
#
_cell.length_a   1.000
_cell.length_b   1.000
_cell.length_c   1.000
_cell.angle_alpha   90.00
_cell.angle_beta   90.00
_cell.angle_gamma   90.00
#
_symmetry.space_group_name_H-M   'P 1'
#
loop_
_entity.id
_entity.type
_entity.pdbx_description
1 polymer ?
#
loop_
_entity_poly.entity_id
_entity_poly.type
_entity_poly.pdbx_seq_one_letter_code
_entity_poly.pdbx_strand_id
1 'polypeptide(L)'
;MNSEKLTEEELTEKQEKVKSWLHVLDKIYGVKMTVFSKAVGIHNQNLHNFRKGKRGLTEEKTVLLEKVIVLKYGRLLMLEDSEYEVLSK
;
A
#
# COMPACT_ATOMS: atom_id res chain seq x y z
N MET A 1 18.50 9.50 -8.20
CA MET A 1 17.91 10.10 -7.00
C MET A 1 18.18 9.15 -5.85
N ASN A 2 18.93 9.57 -4.85
CA ASN A 2 19.05 8.80 -3.61
C ASN A 2 17.73 8.99 -2.86
N SER A 3 16.81 8.04 -2.97
CA SER A 3 15.74 7.95 -1.99
C SER A 3 16.42 7.62 -0.66
N GLU A 4 16.35 8.53 0.30
CA GLU A 4 16.70 8.21 1.69
C GLU A 4 15.84 7.01 2.11
N LYS A 5 16.49 6.00 2.69
CA LYS A 5 15.77 4.86 3.26
C LYS A 5 14.84 5.37 4.35
N LEU A 6 13.61 4.89 4.36
CA LEU A 6 12.70 5.13 5.47
C LEU A 6 13.31 4.59 6.77
N THR A 7 13.12 5.34 7.84
CA THR A 7 13.30 4.83 9.21
C THR A 7 12.28 3.71 9.49
N GLU A 8 12.54 2.92 10.54
CA GLU A 8 11.61 1.85 10.92
C GLU A 8 10.23 2.38 11.33
N GLU A 9 10.19 3.56 11.95
CA GLU A 9 8.96 4.25 12.35
C GLU A 9 8.16 4.70 11.12
N GLU A 10 8.79 5.41 10.20
CA GLU A 10 8.14 5.86 8.94
C GLU A 10 7.64 4.66 8.09
N LEU A 11 8.43 3.59 8.04
CA LEU A 11 8.02 2.37 7.34
C LEU A 11 6.79 1.74 8.02
N THR A 12 6.76 1.72 9.35
CA THR A 12 5.63 1.17 10.12
C THR A 12 4.37 2.00 9.90
N GLU A 13 4.44 3.32 10.02
CA GLU A 13 3.32 4.23 9.77
C GLU A 13 2.77 4.08 8.35
N LYS A 14 3.67 4.03 7.36
CA LYS A 14 3.29 3.81 5.96
C LYS A 14 2.62 2.45 5.78
N GLN A 15 3.11 1.40 6.43
CA GLN A 15 2.49 0.08 6.37
C GLN A 15 1.09 0.06 6.99
N GLU A 16 0.87 0.72 8.14
CA GLU A 16 -0.46 0.81 8.76
C GLU A 16 -1.45 1.61 7.91
N LYS A 17 -1.00 2.70 7.30
CA LYS A 17 -1.80 3.46 6.32
C LYS A 17 -2.23 2.59 5.14
N VAL A 18 -1.28 1.88 4.52
CA VAL A 18 -1.56 1.00 3.39
C VAL A 18 -2.47 -0.18 3.79
N LYS A 19 -2.31 -0.76 4.97
CA LYS A 19 -3.21 -1.81 5.49
C LYS A 19 -4.64 -1.30 5.61
N SER A 20 -4.82 -0.07 6.10
CA SER A 20 -6.13 0.57 6.27
C SER A 20 -6.81 0.77 4.92
N TRP A 21 -6.09 1.28 3.92
CA TRP A 21 -6.61 1.39 2.55
C TRP A 21 -6.95 0.04 1.94
N LEU A 22 -6.09 -0.98 2.09
CA LEU A 22 -6.39 -2.33 1.62
C LEU A 22 -7.62 -2.93 2.30
N HIS A 23 -7.82 -2.65 3.59
CA HIS A 23 -9.01 -3.10 4.29
C HIS A 23 -10.28 -2.49 3.70
N VAL A 24 -10.30 -1.17 3.50
CA VAL A 24 -11.42 -0.46 2.88
C VAL A 24 -11.68 -0.98 1.47
N LEU A 25 -10.64 -1.13 0.65
CA LEU A 25 -10.77 -1.62 -0.73
C LEU A 25 -11.32 -3.05 -0.78
N ASP A 26 -10.87 -3.95 0.09
CA ASP A 26 -11.36 -5.34 0.18
C ASP A 26 -12.80 -5.41 0.73
N LYS A 27 -13.08 -4.71 1.84
CA LYS A 27 -14.32 -4.90 2.60
C LYS A 27 -15.48 -4.01 2.20
N ILE A 28 -15.20 -2.81 1.71
CA ILE A 28 -16.23 -1.85 1.31
C ILE A 28 -16.42 -1.90 -0.20
N TYR A 29 -15.32 -1.89 -0.96
CA TYR A 29 -15.37 -1.81 -2.42
C TYR A 29 -15.23 -3.16 -3.14
N GLY A 30 -15.02 -4.25 -2.41
CA GLY A 30 -14.94 -5.60 -2.98
C GLY A 30 -13.74 -5.81 -3.92
N VAL A 31 -12.69 -4.98 -3.82
CA VAL A 31 -11.50 -5.06 -4.65
C VAL A 31 -10.67 -6.28 -4.24
N LYS A 32 -10.49 -7.20 -5.19
CA LYS A 32 -9.74 -8.44 -4.94
C LYS A 32 -8.27 -8.15 -4.65
N MET A 33 -7.74 -8.76 -3.58
CA MET A 33 -6.33 -8.64 -3.20
C MET A 33 -5.34 -9.03 -4.31
N THR A 34 -5.76 -9.92 -5.22
CA THR A 34 -4.96 -10.36 -6.38
C THR A 34 -4.64 -9.22 -7.36
N VAL A 35 -5.43 -8.15 -7.39
CA VAL A 35 -5.13 -6.94 -8.19
C VAL A 35 -3.85 -6.29 -7.70
N PHE A 36 -3.69 -6.17 -6.38
CA PHE A 36 -2.53 -5.56 -5.75
C PHE A 36 -1.34 -6.51 -5.73
N SER A 37 -1.53 -7.77 -5.36
CA SER A 37 -0.42 -8.73 -5.24
C SER A 37 0.29 -8.93 -6.58
N LYS A 38 -0.45 -8.96 -7.69
CA LYS A 38 0.11 -8.97 -9.05
C LYS A 38 0.85 -7.67 -9.38
N ALA A 39 0.29 -6.52 -9.03
CA ALA A 39 0.89 -5.23 -9.33
C ALA A 39 2.21 -4.99 -8.60
N VAL A 40 2.39 -5.57 -7.41
CA VAL A 40 3.62 -5.42 -6.60
C VAL A 40 4.55 -6.64 -6.65
N GLY A 41 4.19 -7.66 -7.42
CA GLY A 41 5.02 -8.85 -7.64
C GLY A 41 5.19 -9.73 -6.39
N ILE A 42 4.14 -9.90 -5.58
CA ILE A 42 4.16 -10.79 -4.41
C ILE A 42 3.04 -11.83 -4.47
N HIS A 43 3.25 -12.95 -3.77
CA HIS A 43 2.23 -13.98 -3.63
C HIS A 43 0.99 -13.43 -2.91
N ASN A 44 -0.21 -13.78 -3.37
CA ASN A 44 -1.46 -13.27 -2.80
C ASN A 44 -1.59 -13.55 -1.29
N GLN A 45 -1.13 -14.73 -0.84
CA GLN A 45 -1.11 -15.09 0.57
C GLN A 45 -0.24 -14.14 1.42
N ASN A 46 0.89 -13.65 0.88
CA ASN A 46 1.76 -12.72 1.59
C ASN A 46 1.06 -11.38 1.79
N LEU A 47 0.32 -10.91 0.79
CA LEU A 47 -0.44 -9.68 0.90
C LEU A 47 -1.62 -9.81 1.89
N HIS A 48 -2.29 -10.96 1.93
CA HIS A 48 -3.30 -11.23 2.96
C HIS A 48 -2.72 -11.27 4.37
N ASN A 49 -1.53 -11.86 4.54
CA ASN A 49 -0.84 -11.89 5.84
C ASN A 49 -0.43 -10.48 6.27
N PHE A 50 0.04 -9.66 5.34
CA PHE A 50 0.34 -8.26 5.56
C PHE A 50 -0.89 -7.47 6.00
N ARG A 51 -2.00 -7.55 5.27
CA ARG A 51 -3.27 -6.89 5.64
C ARG A 51 -3.77 -7.30 7.02
N LYS A 52 -3.48 -8.53 7.47
CA LYS A 52 -3.86 -9.06 8.79
C LYS A 52 -2.82 -8.77 9.90
N GLY A 53 -1.76 -8.01 9.61
CA GLY A 53 -0.71 -7.71 10.59
C GLY A 53 0.19 -8.89 10.96
N LYS A 54 0.11 -10.02 10.24
CA LYS A 54 0.91 -11.22 10.55
C LYS A 54 2.36 -11.12 10.08
N ARG A 55 2.66 -10.22 9.14
CA ARG A 55 3.98 -10.00 8.56
C ARG A 55 4.05 -8.60 7.93
N GLY A 56 5.18 -7.92 8.04
CA GLY A 56 5.44 -6.68 7.29
C GLY A 56 5.79 -6.93 5.82
N LEU A 57 5.82 -5.85 5.03
CA LEU A 57 6.43 -5.83 3.70
C LEU A 57 7.82 -5.19 3.76
N THR A 58 8.63 -5.39 2.73
CA THR A 58 9.84 -4.57 2.56
C THR A 58 9.46 -3.14 2.24
N GLU A 59 10.38 -2.20 2.45
CA GLU A 59 10.21 -0.79 2.06
C GLU A 59 9.82 -0.66 0.58
N GLU A 60 10.57 -1.28 -0.32
CA GLU A 60 10.30 -1.28 -1.76
C GLU A 60 8.86 -1.73 -2.07
N LYS A 61 8.42 -2.84 -1.46
CA LYS A 61 7.07 -3.38 -1.69
C LYS A 61 5.98 -2.52 -1.05
N THR A 62 6.27 -1.87 0.08
CA THR A 62 5.34 -0.96 0.75
C THR A 62 5.12 0.29 -0.11
N VAL A 63 6.19 0.93 -0.56
CA VAL A 63 6.13 2.12 -1.42
C VAL A 63 5.45 1.82 -2.74
N LEU A 64 5.80 0.70 -3.38
CA LEU A 64 5.15 0.31 -4.64
C LEU A 64 3.65 0.05 -4.47
N LEU A 65 3.25 -0.60 -3.37
CA LEU A 65 1.85 -0.85 -3.06
C LEU A 65 1.06 0.44 -2.82
N GLU A 66 1.65 1.38 -2.08
CA GLU A 66 1.09 2.71 -1.86
C GLU A 66 0.83 3.43 -3.18
N LYS A 67 1.83 3.49 -4.07
CA LYS A 67 1.71 4.09 -5.42
C LYS A 67 0.58 3.45 -6.22
N VAL A 68 0.49 2.11 -6.22
CA VAL A 68 -0.56 1.38 -6.94
C VAL A 68 -1.96 1.73 -6.40
N ILE A 69 -2.10 1.85 -5.09
CA ILE A 69 -3.39 2.20 -4.46
C ILE A 69 -3.78 3.63 -4.81
N VAL A 70 -2.87 4.60 -4.63
CA VAL A 70 -3.13 6.01 -4.94
C VAL A 70 -3.51 6.19 -6.40
N LEU A 71 -2.73 5.61 -7.32
CA LEU A 71 -2.96 5.74 -8.76
C LEU A 71 -4.30 5.16 -9.21
N LYS A 72 -4.69 4.00 -8.67
CA LYS A 72 -5.89 3.27 -9.14
C LYS A 72 -7.15 3.61 -8.37
N TYR A 73 -7.01 3.92 -7.08
CA TYR A 73 -8.12 3.99 -6.14
C TYR A 73 -8.10 5.24 -5.25
N GLY A 74 -7.18 6.19 -5.45
CA GLY A 74 -7.09 7.40 -4.63
C GLY A 74 -8.42 8.18 -4.60
N ARG A 75 -9.08 8.34 -5.75
CA ARG A 75 -10.41 8.96 -5.83
C ARG A 75 -11.49 8.17 -5.08
N LEU A 76 -11.41 6.85 -5.11
CA LEU A 76 -12.37 5.98 -4.45
C LEU A 76 -12.22 6.06 -2.92
N LEU A 77 -10.98 6.20 -2.44
CA LEU A 77 -10.63 6.37 -1.04
C LEU A 77 -10.77 7.81 -0.54
N MET A 78 -11.13 8.76 -1.40
CA MET A 78 -11.19 10.19 -1.07
C MET A 78 -9.87 10.72 -0.49
N LEU A 79 -8.73 10.26 -1.02
CA LEU A 79 -7.41 10.73 -0.58
C LEU A 79 -7.24 12.23 -0.91
N GLU A 80 -6.64 12.97 0.00
CA GLU A 80 -6.16 14.33 -0.11
C GLU A 80 -5.00 14.45 -1.12
N ASP A 81 -4.75 15.68 -1.60
CA ASP A 81 -3.68 15.95 -2.57
C ASP A 81 -2.29 15.55 -2.04
N SER A 82 -2.07 15.65 -0.72
CA SER A 82 -0.83 15.25 -0.05
C SER A 82 -0.49 13.76 -0.27
N GLU A 83 -1.51 12.90 -0.41
CA GLU A 83 -1.31 11.47 -0.64
C GLU A 83 -0.93 11.17 -2.10
N TYR A 84 -1.22 12.07 -3.04
CA TYR A 84 -0.76 11.97 -4.42
C TYR A 84 0.70 12.35 -4.62
N GLU A 85 1.35 13.00 -3.64
CA GLU A 85 2.79 13.30 -3.67
C GLU A 85 3.66 12.04 -3.79
N VAL A 86 3.14 10.87 -3.40
CA VAL A 86 3.83 9.60 -3.60
C VAL A 86 4.07 9.30 -5.08
N LEU A 87 3.29 9.88 -5.99
CA LEU A 87 3.42 9.64 -7.44
C LEU A 87 4.52 10.48 -8.10
N SER A 88 4.94 11.59 -7.48
CA SER A 88 5.92 12.52 -8.04
C SER A 88 7.37 12.24 -7.59
N LYS A 89 7.55 11.38 -6.59
CA LYS A 89 8.86 10.93 -6.07
C LYS A 89 9.24 9.55 -6.58
#